data_AF-A0A6I7WLG0-F1
#
_entry.id   AF-A0A6I7WLG0-F1
#
_cell.length_a   1.000
_cell.length_b   1.000
_cell.length_c   1.000
_cell.angle_alpha   90.00
_cell.angle_beta   90.00
_cell.angle_gamma   90.00
#
_symmetry.space_group_name_H-M   'P 1'
#
loop_
_entity.id
_entity.type
_entity.pdbx_description
1 polymer ?
#
loop_
_entity_poly.entity_id
_entity_poly.type
_entity_poly.pdbx_seq_one_letter_code
_entity_poly.pdbx_strand_id
1 'polypeptide(L)'
;MNKTASVTEIQVFEIELKEQFIPKNILALIDKVIPYQILYQFRFNEHIAYAITLKGLSDIEKPMPTDYYFSEWNEPVQFYFTGTDLEQVYQKLIKAFIKNQTTQQNDFKAVIETDHKTKQLEKDISLLAKKISKEKQMNRKVELNKTLLDKQQQLQIIKDVS
;
A
#
# COMPACT_ATOMS: atom_id res chain seq x y z
N MET A 1 -8.04 -8.92 23.79
CA MET A 1 -7.75 -9.21 22.38
C MET A 1 -7.10 -10.58 22.31
N ASN A 2 -7.61 -11.47 21.46
CA ASN A 2 -7.05 -12.82 21.29
C ASN A 2 -6.13 -12.85 20.06
N LYS A 3 -5.10 -13.71 20.10
CA LYS A 3 -4.27 -14.04 18.93
C LYS A 3 -5.05 -14.92 17.94
N THR A 4 -4.74 -14.81 16.65
CA THR A 4 -5.22 -15.76 15.62
C THR A 4 -4.08 -16.67 15.17
N ALA A 5 -4.37 -17.67 14.34
CA ALA A 5 -3.33 -18.52 13.75
C ALA A 5 -2.40 -17.72 12.81
N SER A 6 -2.94 -16.69 12.16
CA SER A 6 -2.28 -15.87 11.14
C SER A 6 -1.56 -14.64 11.75
N VAL A 7 -2.13 -14.04 12.80
CA VAL A 7 -1.55 -12.88 13.50
C VAL A 7 -1.45 -13.20 14.99
N THR A 8 -0.24 -13.57 15.41
CA THR A 8 0.05 -13.93 16.81
C THR A 8 0.58 -12.76 17.63
N GLU A 9 1.22 -11.79 16.96
CA GLU A 9 1.83 -10.61 17.56
C GLU A 9 1.94 -9.51 16.50
N ILE A 10 1.81 -8.24 16.92
CA ILE A 10 2.08 -7.06 16.08
C ILE A 10 3.16 -6.25 16.80
N GLN A 11 4.30 -6.05 16.15
CA GLN A 11 5.42 -5.28 16.68
C GLN A 11 5.42 -3.86 16.12
N VAL A 12 5.89 -2.90 16.92
CA VAL A 12 6.08 -1.51 16.49
C VAL A 12 7.55 -1.17 16.62
N PHE A 13 8.20 -0.87 15.49
CA PHE A 13 9.61 -0.53 15.45
C PHE A 13 9.77 0.96 15.19
N GLU A 14 10.35 1.69 16.15
CA GLU A 14 10.79 3.06 15.94
C GLU A 14 12.25 3.06 15.44
N ILE A 15 12.47 3.66 14.27
CA ILE A 15 13.78 3.75 13.61
C ILE A 15 14.14 5.22 13.44
N GLU A 16 15.17 5.66 14.16
CA GLU A 16 15.76 6.97 13.97
C GLU A 16 16.73 6.96 12.78
N LEU A 17 16.47 7.83 11.81
CA LEU A 17 17.23 7.94 10.58
C LEU A 17 18.16 9.15 10.63
N LYS A 18 19.33 9.03 9.98
CA LYS A 18 20.30 10.13 9.83
C LYS A 18 19.99 11.07 8.66
N GLU A 19 19.11 10.64 7.77
CA GLU A 19 18.65 11.38 6.60
C GLU A 19 17.15 11.09 6.40
N GLN A 20 16.46 11.98 5.70
CA GLN A 20 15.02 11.84 5.41
C GLN A 20 14.77 10.80 4.29
N PHE A 21 15.28 9.59 4.45
CA PHE A 21 15.23 8.52 3.46
C PHE A 21 14.96 7.16 4.11
N ILE A 22 13.91 6.48 3.63
CA ILE A 22 13.51 5.17 4.16
C ILE A 22 14.26 4.05 3.42
N PRO A 23 15.13 3.27 4.11
CA PRO A 23 15.95 2.26 3.47
C PRO A 23 15.17 0.97 3.19
N LYS A 24 14.39 0.95 2.11
CA LYS A 24 13.50 -0.18 1.73
C LYS A 24 14.20 -1.54 1.68
N ASN A 25 15.47 -1.59 1.28
CA ASN A 25 16.26 -2.82 1.22
C ASN A 25 16.50 -3.43 2.61
N ILE A 26 16.65 -2.58 3.64
CA ILE A 26 16.84 -3.02 5.02
C ILE A 26 15.54 -3.58 5.58
N LEU A 27 14.40 -2.93 5.30
CA LEU A 27 13.08 -3.44 5.72
C LEU A 27 12.83 -4.85 5.18
N ALA A 28 13.12 -5.06 3.89
CA ALA A 28 12.99 -6.37 3.26
C ALA A 28 13.93 -7.43 3.88
N LEU A 29 15.06 -7.02 4.48
CA LEU A 29 15.94 -7.92 5.22
C LEU A 29 15.38 -8.25 6.61
N ILE A 30 14.87 -7.24 7.34
CA ILE A 30 14.25 -7.42 8.66
C ILE A 30 13.05 -8.37 8.54
N ASP A 31 12.18 -8.15 7.55
CA ASP A 31 10.98 -8.97 7.35
C ASP A 31 11.30 -10.41 6.91
N LYS A 32 12.50 -10.69 6.39
CA LYS A 32 12.94 -12.08 6.16
C LYS A 32 13.33 -12.80 7.43
N VAL A 33 13.80 -12.08 8.45
CA VAL A 33 14.35 -12.66 9.68
C VAL A 33 13.27 -12.74 10.77
N ILE A 34 12.46 -11.71 10.91
CA ILE A 34 11.43 -11.64 11.96
C ILE A 34 10.14 -12.23 11.40
N PRO A 35 9.52 -13.27 11.96
CA PRO A 35 8.32 -13.89 11.38
C PRO A 35 7.03 -13.10 11.64
N TYR A 36 7.06 -12.14 12.57
CA TYR A 36 5.89 -11.38 13.01
C TYR A 36 5.57 -10.19 12.10
N GLN A 37 4.34 -9.69 12.24
CA GLN A 37 3.84 -8.47 11.64
C GLN A 37 4.47 -7.24 12.30
N ILE A 38 4.96 -6.27 11.51
CA ILE A 38 5.66 -5.08 12.00
C ILE A 38 5.05 -3.81 11.41
N LEU A 39 4.72 -2.85 12.28
CA LEU A 39 4.50 -1.46 11.94
C LEU A 39 5.78 -0.68 12.21
N TYR A 40 6.38 -0.13 11.16
CA TYR A 40 7.57 0.71 11.26
C TYR A 40 7.16 2.18 11.41
N GLN A 41 7.82 2.88 12.34
CA GLN A 41 7.81 4.33 12.47
C GLN A 41 9.23 4.83 12.21
N PHE A 42 9.40 5.64 11.18
CA PHE A 42 10.66 6.29 10.84
C PHE A 42 10.65 7.71 11.38
N ARG A 43 11.70 8.09 12.10
CA ARG A 43 11.90 9.46 12.60
C ARG A 43 13.15 10.07 11.97
N PHE A 44 13.02 11.28 11.44
CA PHE A 44 14.16 12.11 11.05
C PHE A 44 13.91 13.52 11.58
N ASN A 45 14.63 13.92 12.62
CA ASN A 45 14.32 15.12 13.42
C ASN A 45 12.84 15.09 13.88
N GLU A 46 12.07 16.12 13.55
CA GLU A 46 10.64 16.22 13.84
C GLU A 46 9.75 15.51 12.80
N HIS A 47 10.34 14.95 11.74
CA HIS A 47 9.59 14.30 10.68
C HIS A 47 9.34 12.83 10.95
N ILE A 48 8.10 12.41 10.73
CA ILE A 48 7.64 11.04 10.97
C ILE A 48 7.08 10.44 9.68
N ALA A 49 7.43 9.20 9.38
CA ALA A 49 6.78 8.41 8.33
C ALA A 49 6.53 6.99 8.85
N TYR A 50 5.60 6.28 8.23
CA TYR A 50 5.23 4.93 8.64
C TYR A 50 5.35 3.93 7.50
N ALA A 51 5.58 2.66 7.83
CA ALA A 51 5.42 1.56 6.89
C ALA A 51 4.85 0.30 7.52
N ILE A 52 4.12 -0.48 6.73
CA ILE A 52 3.56 -1.78 7.13
C ILE A 52 3.49 -2.71 5.92
N THR A 53 3.49 -4.03 6.11
CA THR A 53 3.36 -5.01 5.02
C THR A 53 2.07 -5.82 5.11
N LEU A 54 1.75 -6.62 4.09
CA LEU A 54 0.63 -7.59 4.13
C LEU A 54 1.00 -8.94 4.75
N LYS A 55 2.07 -8.98 5.54
CA LYS A 55 2.66 -10.22 6.03
C LYS A 55 1.71 -11.09 6.86
N GLY A 56 1.73 -12.39 6.58
CA GLY A 56 1.05 -13.42 7.38
C GLY A 56 -0.48 -13.45 7.20
N LEU A 57 -1.03 -12.71 6.23
CA LEU A 57 -2.44 -12.79 5.87
C LEU A 57 -2.58 -13.81 4.73
N SER A 58 -3.01 -15.03 5.08
CA SER A 58 -2.99 -16.23 4.21
C SER A 58 -3.87 -16.15 2.96
N ASP A 59 -4.88 -15.28 2.98
CA ASP A 59 -5.93 -15.24 1.96
C ASP A 59 -5.66 -14.20 0.85
N ILE A 60 -4.55 -13.47 0.96
CA ILE A 60 -4.03 -12.55 -0.03
C ILE A 60 -2.90 -13.28 -0.76
N GLU A 61 -3.08 -13.55 -2.06
CA GLU A 61 -2.10 -14.31 -2.86
C GLU A 61 -0.68 -13.73 -2.72
N LYS A 62 0.28 -14.65 -2.49
CA LYS A 62 1.75 -14.48 -2.40
C LYS A 62 2.25 -13.04 -2.27
N PRO A 63 2.72 -12.60 -1.08
CA PRO A 63 3.29 -11.27 -0.94
C PRO A 63 4.50 -11.12 -1.86
N MET A 64 4.44 -10.17 -2.80
CA MET A 64 5.64 -9.74 -3.51
C MET A 64 6.50 -8.90 -2.54
N PRO A 65 7.83 -8.87 -2.71
CA PRO A 65 8.73 -7.99 -1.95
C PRO A 65 8.40 -6.48 -2.02
N THR A 66 7.40 -6.11 -2.81
CA THR A 66 6.91 -4.74 -3.06
C THR A 66 5.69 -4.35 -2.22
N ASP A 67 5.14 -5.23 -1.39
CA ASP A 67 3.85 -4.98 -0.71
C ASP A 67 4.01 -4.27 0.63
N TYR A 68 4.93 -3.29 0.67
CA TYR A 68 4.99 -2.31 1.74
C TYR A 68 4.06 -1.15 1.41
N TYR A 69 3.21 -0.83 2.37
CA TYR A 69 2.53 0.45 2.42
C TYR A 69 3.44 1.44 3.14
N PHE A 70 3.60 2.62 2.54
CA PHE A 70 4.34 3.73 3.13
C PHE A 70 3.39 4.92 3.25
N SER A 71 3.50 5.66 4.35
CA SER A 71 2.96 7.01 4.40
C SER A 71 3.96 7.99 3.78
N GLU A 72 3.46 9.14 3.36
CA GLU A 72 4.33 10.30 3.16
C GLU A 72 4.87 10.81 4.50
N TRP A 73 5.94 11.60 4.47
CA TRP A 73 6.47 12.25 5.66
C TRP A 73 5.46 13.26 6.23
N ASN A 74 5.21 13.16 7.53
CA ASN A 74 4.25 13.95 8.30
C ASN A 74 2.79 13.77 7.85
N GLU A 75 2.50 12.70 7.12
CA GLU A 75 1.12 12.35 6.81
C GLU A 75 0.39 11.98 8.11
N PRO A 76 -0.80 12.57 8.38
CA PRO A 76 -1.55 12.27 9.58
C PRO A 76 -2.22 10.90 9.48
N VAL A 77 -1.47 9.83 9.78
CA VAL A 77 -1.98 8.47 9.83
C VAL A 77 -2.50 8.17 11.25
N GLN A 78 -3.78 7.82 11.36
CA GLN A 78 -4.38 7.43 12.63
C GLN A 78 -4.45 5.90 12.75
N PHE A 79 -3.77 5.36 13.75
CA PHE A 79 -3.79 3.93 14.04
C PHE A 79 -4.77 3.59 15.14
N TYR A 80 -5.70 2.70 14.85
CA TYR A 80 -6.68 2.20 15.81
C TYR A 80 -6.33 0.76 16.21
N PHE A 81 -5.83 0.58 17.43
CA PHE A 81 -5.51 -0.73 18.00
C PHE A 81 -6.73 -1.42 18.63
N THR A 82 -7.91 -1.24 18.05
CA THR A 82 -9.18 -1.78 18.55
C THR A 82 -9.69 -2.90 17.64
N GLY A 83 -10.09 -4.02 18.22
CA GLY A 83 -10.60 -5.17 17.46
C GLY A 83 -10.95 -6.33 18.39
N THR A 84 -11.71 -7.30 17.86
CA THR A 84 -12.03 -8.53 18.62
C THR A 84 -10.80 -9.43 18.78
N ASP A 85 -9.90 -9.40 17.81
CA ASP A 85 -8.66 -10.19 17.73
C ASP A 85 -7.52 -9.37 17.09
N LEU A 86 -6.30 -9.91 17.15
CA LEU A 86 -5.12 -9.27 16.59
C LEU A 86 -5.15 -9.15 15.07
N GLU A 87 -5.84 -10.06 14.37
CA GLU A 87 -5.93 -10.01 12.92
C GLU A 87 -6.75 -8.82 12.45
N GLN A 88 -7.90 -8.56 13.07
CA GLN A 88 -8.70 -7.37 12.80
C GLN A 88 -7.95 -6.07 13.11
N VAL A 89 -7.16 -6.05 14.18
CA VAL A 89 -6.31 -4.89 14.47
C VAL A 89 -5.28 -4.70 13.37
N TYR A 90 -4.59 -5.76 12.95
CA TYR A 90 -3.61 -5.68 11.87
C TYR A 90 -4.23 -5.22 10.54
N GLN A 91 -5.40 -5.75 10.19
CA GLN A 91 -6.16 -5.32 9.02
C GLN A 91 -6.51 -3.83 9.08
N LYS A 92 -6.93 -3.31 10.25
CA LYS A 92 -7.18 -1.87 10.44
C LYS A 92 -5.92 -1.01 10.32
N LEU A 93 -4.78 -1.49 10.81
CA LEU A 93 -3.50 -0.79 10.64
C LEU A 93 -3.12 -0.66 9.16
N ILE A 94 -3.25 -1.74 8.39
CA ILE A 94 -3.00 -1.72 6.95
C ILE A 94 -3.97 -0.79 6.23
N LYS A 95 -5.26 -0.89 6.57
CA LYS A 95 -6.31 -0.01 6.04
C LYS A 95 -5.95 1.46 6.23
N ALA A 96 -5.32 1.86 7.34
CA ALA A 96 -4.93 3.27 7.57
C ALA A 96 -4.03 3.87 6.46
N PHE A 97 -3.35 3.05 5.65
CA PHE A 97 -2.52 3.50 4.53
C PHE A 97 -3.26 3.59 3.18
N ILE A 98 -4.51 3.13 3.09
CA ILE A 98 -5.28 3.07 1.84
C ILE A 98 -6.21 4.29 1.79
N LYS A 99 -5.95 5.21 0.86
CA LYS A 99 -6.63 6.52 0.80
C LYS A 99 -8.06 6.47 0.25
N ASN A 100 -8.37 5.50 -0.62
CA ASN A 100 -9.67 5.37 -1.30
C ASN A 100 -10.43 4.15 -0.76
N GLN A 101 -10.71 4.13 0.54
CA GLN A 101 -11.50 3.05 1.12
C GLN A 101 -12.98 3.39 1.05
N THR A 102 -13.76 2.51 0.42
CA THR A 102 -15.20 2.48 0.68
C THR A 102 -15.44 2.18 2.14
N THR A 103 -16.28 2.98 2.79
CA THR A 103 -16.91 2.62 4.06
C THR A 103 -17.81 1.38 3.95
N GLN A 104 -18.09 0.91 2.72
CA GLN A 104 -18.96 -0.22 2.42
C GLN A 104 -18.22 -1.57 2.28
N GLN A 105 -16.90 -1.60 2.03
CA GLN A 105 -16.14 -2.85 2.00
C GLN A 105 -15.71 -3.27 3.42
N ASN A 106 -16.59 -4.03 4.08
CA ASN A 106 -16.24 -4.72 5.32
C ASN A 106 -15.20 -5.82 5.09
N ASP A 107 -15.15 -6.41 3.90
CA ASP A 107 -14.19 -7.45 3.55
C ASP A 107 -12.80 -6.87 3.27
N PHE A 108 -11.84 -7.23 4.12
CA PHE A 108 -10.45 -6.82 3.98
C PHE A 108 -9.81 -7.28 2.66
N LYS A 109 -10.16 -8.48 2.18
CA LYS A 109 -9.59 -9.00 0.93
C LYS A 109 -9.99 -8.13 -0.26
N ALA A 110 -11.28 -7.79 -0.36
CA ALA A 110 -11.80 -6.90 -1.39
C ALA A 110 -11.14 -5.51 -1.38
N VAL A 111 -10.84 -4.97 -0.18
CA VAL A 111 -10.10 -3.70 -0.04
C VAL A 111 -8.69 -3.81 -0.64
N ILE A 112 -7.94 -4.87 -0.31
CA ILE A 112 -6.59 -5.08 -0.84
C ILE A 112 -6.59 -5.30 -2.35
N GLU A 113 -7.51 -6.11 -2.89
CA GLU A 113 -7.64 -6.32 -4.33
C GLU A 113 -7.93 -5.01 -5.08
N THR A 114 -8.81 -4.17 -4.51
CA THR A 114 -9.15 -2.86 -5.06
C THR A 114 -7.95 -1.91 -5.03
N ASP A 115 -7.20 -1.87 -3.93
CA ASP A 115 -5.97 -1.08 -3.80
C ASP A 115 -4.89 -1.53 -4.81
N HIS A 116 -4.64 -2.84 -4.93
CA HIS A 116 -3.69 -3.39 -5.90
C HIS A 116 -4.06 -3.02 -7.33
N LYS A 117 -5.35 -3.16 -7.69
CA LYS A 117 -5.86 -2.77 -9.00
C LYS A 117 -5.68 -1.26 -9.26
N THR A 118 -5.95 -0.43 -8.26
CA THR A 118 -5.77 1.03 -8.32
C THR A 118 -4.31 1.40 -8.58
N LYS A 119 -3.39 0.86 -7.78
CA LYS A 119 -1.94 1.09 -7.94
C LYS A 119 -1.43 0.63 -9.30
N GLN A 120 -1.89 -0.53 -9.79
CA GLN A 120 -1.51 -1.04 -11.10
C GLN A 120 -1.99 -0.12 -12.24
N LEU A 121 -3.25 0.36 -12.16
CA LEU A 121 -3.78 1.31 -13.14
C LEU A 121 -3.01 2.64 -13.12
N GLU A 122 -2.70 3.18 -11.94
CA GLU A 122 -1.93 4.42 -11.82
C GLU A 122 -0.52 4.29 -12.40
N LYS A 123 0.15 3.15 -12.15
CA LYS A 123 1.45 2.83 -12.73
C LYS A 123 1.38 2.72 -14.26
N ASP A 124 0.39 1.99 -14.79
CA ASP A 124 0.18 1.85 -16.23
C ASP A 124 -0.09 3.19 -16.91
N ILE A 125 -0.94 4.03 -16.31
CA ILE A 125 -1.25 5.38 -16.79
C ILE A 125 0.03 6.23 -16.85
N SER A 126 0.84 6.20 -15.79
CA SER A 126 2.12 6.94 -15.75
C SER A 126 3.10 6.49 -16.82
N LEU A 127 3.23 5.16 -17.03
CA LEU A 127 4.08 4.60 -18.07
C LEU A 127 3.57 4.93 -19.47
N LEU A 128 2.26 4.85 -19.71
CA LEU A 128 1.64 5.21 -20.99
C LEU A 128 1.80 6.69 -21.30
N ALA A 129 1.56 7.58 -20.32
CA ALA A 129 1.75 9.02 -20.48
C ALA A 129 3.19 9.36 -20.88
N LYS A 130 4.18 8.74 -20.22
CA LYS A 130 5.61 8.86 -20.57
C LYS A 130 5.94 8.30 -21.95
N LYS A 131 5.25 7.24 -22.38
CA LYS A 131 5.43 6.65 -23.71
C LYS A 131 4.85 7.55 -24.80
N ILE A 132 3.66 8.10 -24.57
CA ILE A 132 2.96 9.03 -25.47
C ILE A 132 3.79 10.31 -25.70
N SER A 133 4.40 10.85 -24.64
CA SER A 133 5.23 12.07 -24.77
C SER A 133 6.50 11.87 -25.59
N LYS A 134 6.99 10.63 -25.69
CA LYS A 134 8.18 10.25 -26.49
C LYS A 134 7.84 9.75 -27.90
N GLU A 135 6.58 9.50 -28.20
CA GLU A 135 6.15 8.96 -29.50
C GLU A 135 6.07 10.05 -30.57
N LYS A 136 6.68 9.80 -31.73
CA LYS A 136 6.74 10.73 -32.87
C LYS A 136 5.68 10.40 -33.94
N GLN A 137 5.29 9.14 -34.08
CA GLN A 137 4.31 8.73 -35.09
C GLN A 137 2.89 9.05 -34.64
N MET A 138 2.19 9.90 -35.41
CA MET A 138 0.86 10.39 -35.03
C MET A 138 -0.17 9.26 -34.87
N ASN A 139 -0.19 8.28 -35.78
CA ASN A 139 -1.12 7.14 -35.71
C ASN A 139 -0.92 6.33 -34.40
N ARG A 140 0.33 6.09 -34.02
CA ARG A 140 0.67 5.35 -32.80
C ARG A 140 0.36 6.14 -31.54
N LYS A 141 0.51 7.47 -31.58
CA LYS A 141 0.12 8.37 -30.50
C LYS A 141 -1.39 8.32 -30.24
N VAL A 142 -2.20 8.26 -31.30
CA VAL A 142 -3.67 8.14 -31.20
C VAL A 142 -4.07 6.82 -30.53
N GLU A 143 -3.48 5.69 -30.95
CA GLU A 143 -3.75 4.38 -30.31
C GLU A 143 -3.39 4.38 -28.82
N LEU A 144 -2.20 4.89 -28.47
CA LEU A 144 -1.77 4.97 -27.07
C LEU A 144 -2.67 5.89 -26.23
N ASN A 145 -3.13 7.02 -26.79
CA ASN A 145 -4.07 7.91 -26.11
C ASN A 145 -5.43 7.24 -25.86
N LYS A 146 -5.91 6.41 -26.78
CA LYS A 146 -7.15 5.64 -26.56
C LYS A 146 -7.01 4.70 -25.37
N THR A 147 -5.91 3.92 -25.31
CA THR A 147 -5.63 3.04 -24.17
C THR A 147 -5.44 3.82 -22.86
N LEU A 148 -4.82 5.00 -22.91
CA LEU A 148 -4.66 5.87 -21.75
C LEU A 148 -6.04 6.29 -21.21
N LEU A 149 -6.95 6.74 -22.08
CA LEU A 149 -8.29 7.16 -21.71
C LEU A 149 -9.09 6.01 -21.09
N ASP A 150 -9.05 4.82 -21.70
CA ASP A 150 -9.75 3.63 -21.19
C ASP A 150 -9.29 3.27 -19.77
N LYS A 151 -7.97 3.33 -19.51
CA LYS A 151 -7.41 3.07 -18.17
C LYS A 151 -7.76 4.17 -17.16
N GLN A 152 -7.79 5.44 -17.59
CA GLN A 152 -8.22 6.56 -16.75
C GLN A 152 -9.69 6.42 -16.36
N GLN A 153 -10.56 5.99 -17.28
CA GLN A 153 -11.97 5.72 -16.99
C GLN A 153 -12.14 4.57 -15.99
N GLN A 154 -11.39 3.47 -16.15
CA GLN A 154 -11.41 2.37 -15.18
C GLN A 154 -10.97 2.82 -13.79
N LEU A 155 -9.93 3.64 -13.70
CA LEU A 155 -9.47 4.21 -12.43
C LEU A 155 -10.52 5.12 -11.81
N GLN A 156 -11.19 5.95 -12.62
CA GLN A 156 -12.24 6.84 -12.15
C GLN A 156 -13.44 6.05 -11.60
N ILE A 157 -13.90 4.99 -12.29
CA ILE A 157 -14.98 4.12 -11.80
C ILE A 157 -14.63 3.52 -10.43
N ILE A 158 -13.38 3.08 -10.24
CA ILE A 158 -12.95 2.55 -8.95
C ILE A 158 -13.00 3.64 -7.88
N LYS A 159 -12.54 4.87 -8.19
CA LYS A 159 -12.55 6.00 -7.25
C LYS A 159 -13.94 6.54 -6.95
N ASP A 160 -14.87 6.50 -7.89
CA ASP A 160 -16.25 6.98 -7.70
C ASP A 160 -17.09 6.01 -6.87
N VAL A 161 -16.73 4.73 -6.90
CA VAL A 161 -17.36 3.68 -6.08
C VAL A 161 -16.69 3.58 -4.71
N SER A 162 -15.48 4.15 -4.54
CA SER A 162 -14.66 4.21 -3.30
C SER A 162 -15.08 5.32 -2.35
#